data_AF-A0A943W443-F1
#
_entry.id   AF-A0A943W443-F1
#
_cell.length_a   1.000
_cell.length_b   1.000
_cell.length_c   1.000
_cell.angle_alpha   90.00
_cell.angle_beta   90.00
_cell.angle_gamma   90.00
#
_symmetry.space_group_name_H-M   'P 1'
#
loop_
_entity.id
_entity.type
_entity.pdbx_description
1 polymer ?
#
loop_
_entity_poly.entity_id
_entity_poly.type
_entity_poly.pdbx_seq_one_letter_code
_entity_poly.pdbx_strand_id
1 'polypeptide(L)'
;MTAYDYKNPSAETVRKFVAGAEGNPESGIYHDNSEQRYPTHGLGINLQGKSAAFVRDYISVLNDTSEQIGKLDPDKVVKHYVYNETESRWAVDETTKDKTLLAEINWLTDNDSQSWNPNTPKLPFVYETSMGIDHDDEVVRLVSTKNQNEQAFDRVVYPAYLTGKSTDDYQIEGVIEAVGESIWNGLNEAERLALYSLNYNAGSLIGEKLKNALNLYVNGTDEDAKFIGKLEAWYQILYASNSSNSKGVQNRRFMEACAFMGEVLDELPTPETAYCAISGIDSYHKADIVVAYMNWRLLDMKAKLSKISGYKVAFLSYIQAHFVEAVQKFLQYKEFPETVEFDKLFQTWNLYTDSWVANSSDKPFGYLGYKGIEGDDLDDIVYISGDRQDLQVNVGNGNNIIYGGCRGSTISCGDGNDVIYSFEGNDVIFPGNGNNFVDLKGYPIWKKVYITNSTFGTDRIINFDPVYHDYDYPLGYLSAVEEGNVTTIITEGGNKIIIEEVE
;
A
#
# COMPACT_ATOMS: atom_id res chain seq x y z
N MET A 1 9.49 13.32 -31.77
CA MET A 1 9.05 12.55 -30.59
C MET A 1 9.33 11.10 -30.89
N THR A 2 10.36 10.55 -30.26
CA THR A 2 10.71 9.13 -30.34
C THR A 2 9.61 8.33 -29.66
N ALA A 3 8.98 7.42 -30.40
CA ALA A 3 8.06 6.44 -29.84
C ALA A 3 8.86 5.59 -28.85
N TYR A 4 8.58 5.75 -27.55
CA TYR A 4 9.04 4.79 -26.57
C TYR A 4 8.22 3.52 -26.79
N ASP A 5 8.82 2.57 -27.50
CA ASP A 5 8.35 1.19 -27.60
C ASP A 5 8.58 0.51 -26.24
N TYR A 6 7.75 0.84 -25.25
CA TYR A 6 7.80 0.18 -23.95
C TYR A 6 7.38 -1.27 -24.18
N LYS A 7 8.35 -2.18 -24.17
CA LYS A 7 8.14 -3.61 -24.37
C LYS A 7 7.45 -4.21 -23.14
N ASN A 8 6.55 -5.15 -23.37
CA ASN A 8 6.03 -6.00 -22.30
C ASN A 8 7.18 -6.77 -21.64
N PRO A 9 7.10 -7.05 -20.32
CA PRO A 9 8.11 -7.87 -19.66
C PRO A 9 8.20 -9.23 -20.34
N SER A 10 9.42 -9.75 -20.51
CA SER A 10 9.62 -11.05 -21.14
C SER A 10 8.95 -12.18 -20.34
N ALA A 11 8.59 -13.28 -21.01
CA ALA A 11 8.04 -14.44 -20.34
C ALA A 11 8.99 -15.00 -19.26
N GLU A 12 10.30 -14.99 -19.52
CA GLU A 12 11.33 -15.37 -18.54
C GLU A 12 11.30 -14.46 -17.30
N THR A 13 11.23 -13.14 -17.50
CA THR A 13 11.14 -12.16 -16.41
C THR A 13 9.90 -12.40 -15.56
N VAL A 14 8.73 -12.56 -16.21
CA VAL A 14 7.46 -12.84 -15.53
C VAL A 14 7.53 -14.17 -14.78
N ARG A 15 8.07 -15.23 -15.39
CA ARG A 15 8.21 -16.55 -14.78
C ARG A 15 9.04 -16.49 -13.50
N LYS A 16 10.20 -15.82 -13.54
CA LYS A 16 11.05 -15.63 -12.35
C LYS A 16 10.32 -14.84 -11.26
N PHE A 17 9.58 -13.80 -11.64
CA PHE A 17 8.87 -12.95 -10.68
C PHE A 17 7.67 -13.63 -10.02
N VAL A 18 6.88 -14.37 -10.80
CA VAL A 18 5.64 -15.00 -10.33
C VAL A 18 5.91 -16.34 -9.66
N ALA A 19 6.78 -17.16 -10.25
CA ALA A 19 7.01 -18.57 -9.90
C ALA A 19 8.44 -18.86 -9.38
N GLY A 20 9.31 -17.86 -9.19
CA GLY A 20 10.72 -18.05 -8.83
C GLY A 20 10.96 -18.82 -7.52
N ALA A 21 9.97 -18.89 -6.63
CA ALA A 21 10.01 -19.63 -5.37
C ALA A 21 9.04 -20.81 -5.31
N GLU A 22 8.28 -21.08 -6.38
CA GLU A 22 7.18 -22.04 -6.40
C GLU A 22 7.49 -23.22 -7.34
N GLY A 23 7.06 -24.42 -6.94
CA GLY A 23 7.04 -25.57 -7.84
C GLY A 23 7.82 -26.79 -7.37
N ASN A 24 7.29 -27.95 -7.70
CA ASN A 24 8.04 -29.20 -7.76
C ASN A 24 8.11 -29.60 -9.24
N PRO A 25 9.16 -29.17 -9.97
CA PRO A 25 9.21 -29.25 -11.42
C PRO A 25 9.32 -30.67 -11.97
N GLU A 26 9.42 -31.67 -11.10
CA GLU A 26 9.51 -33.10 -11.42
C GLU A 26 8.27 -33.90 -10.97
N SER A 27 7.27 -33.25 -10.34
CA SER A 27 6.03 -33.90 -9.92
C SER A 27 4.85 -33.57 -10.82
N GLY A 28 3.89 -34.50 -10.87
CA GLY A 28 2.62 -34.31 -11.55
C GLY A 28 1.70 -33.27 -10.90
N ILE A 29 0.39 -33.36 -11.09
CA ILE A 29 -0.54 -32.47 -10.39
C ILE A 29 -0.47 -32.76 -8.90
N TYR A 30 -0.32 -31.72 -8.09
CA TYR A 30 -0.32 -31.78 -6.64
C TYR A 30 -1.10 -30.60 -6.03
N HIS A 31 -1.48 -30.73 -4.76
CA HIS A 31 -1.88 -29.60 -3.92
C HIS A 31 -0.68 -29.13 -3.11
N ASP A 32 -0.44 -27.83 -3.08
CA ASP A 32 0.57 -27.29 -2.16
C ASP A 32 0.04 -27.41 -0.72
N ASN A 33 0.90 -27.90 0.19
CA ASN A 33 0.59 -28.08 1.60
C ASN A 33 0.45 -26.73 2.36
N SER A 34 0.74 -25.60 1.70
CA SER A 34 0.80 -24.24 2.27
C SER A 34 -0.56 -23.52 2.47
N GLU A 35 -1.65 -24.25 2.72
CA GLU A 35 -3.05 -23.75 2.79
C GLU A 35 -3.71 -23.43 1.44
N GLN A 36 -2.97 -23.55 0.33
CA GLN A 36 -3.48 -23.33 -1.02
C GLN A 36 -3.95 -24.64 -1.64
N ARG A 37 -5.25 -24.92 -1.45
CA ARG A 37 -5.92 -26.19 -1.79
C ARG A 37 -6.29 -26.34 -3.27
N TYR A 38 -5.57 -25.71 -4.19
CA TYR A 38 -5.90 -25.79 -5.62
C TYR A 38 -4.91 -26.68 -6.40
N PRO A 39 -5.42 -27.44 -7.39
CA PRO A 39 -4.60 -28.35 -8.19
C PRO A 39 -3.58 -27.59 -9.02
N THR A 40 -2.32 -27.97 -8.85
CA THR A 40 -1.16 -27.24 -9.36
C THR A 40 -0.20 -28.19 -10.06
N HIS A 41 0.48 -27.72 -11.12
CA HIS A 41 1.48 -28.51 -11.85
C HIS A 41 2.78 -27.74 -12.10
N GLY A 42 3.91 -28.46 -12.09
CA GLY A 42 5.21 -27.95 -12.49
C GLY A 42 5.68 -26.74 -11.65
N LEU A 43 5.72 -25.57 -12.27
CA LEU A 43 6.16 -24.30 -11.67
C LEU A 43 5.09 -23.61 -10.80
N GLY A 44 4.22 -24.37 -10.14
CA GLY A 44 3.13 -23.75 -9.38
C GLY A 44 1.93 -23.30 -10.24
N ILE A 45 1.74 -23.86 -11.44
CA ILE A 45 0.66 -23.40 -12.34
C ILE A 45 -0.68 -23.95 -11.88
N ASN A 46 -1.57 -23.03 -11.50
CA ASN A 46 -2.92 -23.36 -11.06
C ASN A 46 -3.81 -23.81 -12.24
N LEU A 47 -4.17 -25.10 -12.24
CA LEU A 47 -5.04 -25.72 -13.24
C LEU A 47 -6.53 -25.65 -12.87
N GLN A 48 -6.86 -25.11 -11.71
CA GLN A 48 -8.24 -24.98 -11.25
C GLN A 48 -9.06 -24.09 -12.18
N GLY A 49 -10.22 -24.59 -12.61
CA GLY A 49 -11.17 -23.86 -13.45
C GLY A 49 -10.62 -23.44 -14.82
N LYS A 50 -9.50 -24.02 -15.27
CA LYS A 50 -8.94 -23.77 -16.59
C LYS A 50 -9.73 -24.53 -17.64
N SER A 51 -9.94 -23.90 -18.81
CA SER A 51 -10.70 -24.51 -19.90
C SER A 51 -9.97 -25.71 -20.52
N ALA A 52 -10.70 -26.54 -21.27
CA ALA A 52 -10.11 -27.65 -22.02
C ALA A 52 -9.14 -27.17 -23.12
N ALA A 53 -9.33 -25.98 -23.67
CA ALA A 53 -8.40 -25.44 -24.66
C ALA A 53 -7.06 -25.06 -24.02
N PHE A 54 -7.10 -24.39 -22.86
CA PHE A 54 -5.89 -24.05 -22.11
C PHE A 54 -5.09 -25.31 -21.73
N VAL A 55 -5.76 -26.31 -21.14
CA VAL A 55 -5.10 -27.55 -20.71
C VAL A 55 -4.55 -28.33 -21.91
N ARG A 56 -5.26 -28.35 -23.04
CA ARG A 56 -4.79 -29.00 -24.27
C ARG A 56 -3.51 -28.36 -24.80
N ASP A 57 -3.48 -27.04 -24.92
CA ASP A 57 -2.29 -26.33 -25.41
C ASP A 57 -1.12 -26.43 -24.44
N TYR A 58 -1.40 -26.41 -23.13
CA TYR A 58 -0.41 -26.68 -22.09
C TYR A 58 0.24 -28.06 -22.28
N ILE A 59 -0.56 -29.13 -22.41
CA ILE A 59 -0.05 -30.49 -22.68
C ILE A 59 0.71 -30.56 -24.01
N SER A 60 0.20 -29.88 -25.05
CA SER A 60 0.86 -29.83 -26.36
C SER A 60 2.29 -29.29 -26.26
N VAL A 61 2.50 -28.23 -25.49
CA VAL A 61 3.83 -27.66 -25.28
C VAL A 61 4.73 -28.57 -24.44
N LEU A 62 4.20 -29.26 -23.41
CA LEU A 62 4.97 -30.27 -22.68
C LEU A 62 5.53 -31.36 -23.62
N ASN A 63 4.74 -31.77 -24.61
CA ASN A 63 5.12 -32.78 -25.61
C ASN A 63 6.07 -32.27 -26.71
N ASP A 64 6.09 -30.97 -26.98
CA ASP A 64 6.84 -30.33 -28.09
C ASP A 64 8.32 -30.08 -27.76
N THR A 65 8.87 -30.82 -26.79
CA THR A 65 10.27 -30.67 -26.37
C THR A 65 11.13 -31.83 -26.85
N SER A 66 12.44 -31.61 -26.95
CA SER A 66 13.39 -32.68 -27.28
C SER A 66 13.49 -33.75 -26.20
N GLU A 67 13.02 -33.45 -24.99
CA GLU A 67 13.02 -34.34 -23.84
C GLU A 67 11.83 -35.29 -23.98
N GLN A 68 12.07 -36.51 -24.49
CA GLN A 68 11.04 -37.53 -24.75
C GLN A 68 10.42 -38.14 -23.46
N ILE A 69 10.44 -37.42 -22.34
CA ILE A 69 9.91 -37.85 -21.05
C ILE A 69 8.42 -37.49 -21.01
N GLY A 70 7.59 -38.44 -20.56
CA GLY A 70 6.20 -38.18 -20.21
C GLY A 70 5.34 -37.70 -21.39
N LYS A 71 5.43 -38.32 -22.57
CA LYS A 71 4.51 -37.98 -23.67
C LYS A 71 3.07 -38.26 -23.28
N LEU A 72 2.25 -37.21 -23.28
CA LEU A 72 0.84 -37.26 -22.93
C LEU A 72 0.01 -37.18 -24.20
N ASP A 73 -0.98 -38.05 -24.35
CA ASP A 73 -1.96 -37.93 -25.42
C ASP A 73 -3.26 -37.37 -24.82
N PRO A 74 -3.64 -36.11 -25.11
CA PRO A 74 -4.85 -35.49 -24.57
C PRO A 74 -6.13 -36.27 -24.86
N ASP A 75 -6.14 -37.07 -25.94
CA ASP A 75 -7.29 -37.83 -26.41
C ASP A 75 -7.22 -39.31 -25.98
N LYS A 76 -6.14 -39.73 -25.33
CA LYS A 76 -6.02 -41.07 -24.75
C LYS A 76 -7.12 -41.29 -23.73
N VAL A 77 -7.77 -42.45 -23.84
CA VAL A 77 -8.77 -42.89 -22.87
C VAL A 77 -8.09 -43.26 -21.55
N VAL A 78 -8.53 -42.63 -20.47
CA VAL A 78 -8.10 -42.86 -19.09
C VAL A 78 -9.31 -43.16 -18.21
N LYS A 79 -9.05 -43.71 -17.02
CA LYS A 79 -10.08 -44.02 -16.03
C LYS A 79 -10.77 -42.73 -15.57
N HIS A 80 -12.08 -42.78 -15.43
CA HIS A 80 -12.83 -41.71 -14.79
C HIS A 80 -12.84 -41.88 -13.27
N TYR A 81 -12.42 -40.85 -12.53
CA TYR A 81 -12.38 -40.85 -11.07
C TYR A 81 -13.52 -40.01 -10.47
N VAL A 82 -14.16 -40.59 -9.45
CA VAL A 82 -15.22 -39.94 -8.65
C VAL A 82 -14.94 -40.12 -7.16
N TYR A 83 -15.34 -39.15 -6.35
CA TYR A 83 -15.19 -39.24 -4.91
C TYR A 83 -16.29 -40.13 -4.32
N ASN A 84 -15.90 -41.22 -3.66
CA ASN A 84 -16.81 -42.10 -2.94
C ASN A 84 -16.98 -41.58 -1.51
N GLU A 85 -18.11 -40.95 -1.22
CA GLU A 85 -18.41 -40.39 0.11
C GLU A 85 -18.47 -41.46 1.21
N THR A 86 -18.93 -42.67 0.89
CA THR A 86 -19.07 -43.77 1.87
C THR A 86 -17.69 -44.27 2.30
N GLU A 87 -16.77 -44.39 1.36
CA GLU A 87 -15.40 -44.86 1.63
C GLU A 87 -14.43 -43.72 1.95
N SER A 88 -14.89 -42.47 1.86
CA SER A 88 -14.07 -41.26 2.06
C SER A 88 -12.78 -41.27 1.24
N ARG A 89 -12.86 -41.72 -0.03
CA ARG A 89 -11.73 -41.80 -0.95
C ARG A 89 -12.20 -41.69 -2.40
N TRP A 90 -11.29 -41.35 -3.30
CA TRP A 90 -11.49 -41.44 -4.74
C TRP A 90 -11.45 -42.89 -5.22
N ALA A 91 -12.30 -43.19 -6.20
CA ALA A 91 -12.37 -44.49 -6.84
C ALA A 91 -12.69 -44.32 -8.33
N VAL A 92 -12.40 -45.36 -9.11
CA VAL A 92 -12.80 -45.41 -10.52
C VAL A 92 -14.32 -45.55 -10.60
N ASP A 93 -14.96 -44.72 -11.41
CA ASP A 93 -16.38 -44.85 -11.72
C ASP A 93 -16.62 -46.05 -12.65
N GLU A 94 -17.09 -47.15 -12.08
CA GLU A 94 -17.41 -48.38 -12.82
C GLU A 94 -18.71 -48.28 -13.66
N THR A 95 -19.40 -47.13 -13.68
CA THR A 95 -20.62 -46.91 -14.47
C THR A 95 -20.39 -46.00 -15.67
N THR A 96 -19.53 -45.01 -15.53
CA THR A 96 -19.12 -44.05 -16.58
C THR A 96 -17.62 -44.19 -16.80
N LYS A 97 -17.19 -45.27 -17.48
CA LYS A 97 -15.85 -45.83 -17.25
C LYS A 97 -14.65 -45.06 -17.80
N ASP A 98 -14.85 -44.21 -18.79
CA ASP A 98 -13.76 -43.77 -19.64
C ASP A 98 -13.95 -42.32 -20.09
N LYS A 99 -12.95 -41.48 -19.83
CA LYS A 99 -12.84 -40.11 -20.36
C LYS A 99 -11.51 -39.96 -21.11
N THR A 100 -11.40 -38.96 -21.98
CA THR A 100 -10.07 -38.60 -22.50
C THR A 100 -9.24 -38.00 -21.37
N LEU A 101 -7.90 -38.12 -21.43
CA LEU A 101 -6.98 -37.55 -20.45
C LEU A 101 -7.30 -36.08 -20.19
N LEU A 102 -7.54 -35.31 -21.24
CA LEU A 102 -7.94 -33.90 -21.13
C LEU A 102 -9.25 -33.73 -20.35
N ALA A 103 -10.29 -34.47 -20.72
CA ALA A 103 -11.60 -34.36 -20.08
C ALA A 103 -11.55 -34.79 -18.60
N GLU A 104 -10.66 -35.72 -18.25
CA GLU A 104 -10.45 -36.16 -16.88
C GLU A 104 -9.67 -35.12 -16.06
N ILE A 105 -8.57 -34.57 -16.61
CA ILE A 105 -7.84 -33.47 -15.95
C ILE A 105 -8.78 -32.29 -15.68
N ASN A 106 -9.48 -31.81 -16.72
CA ASN A 106 -10.43 -30.72 -16.54
C ASN A 106 -11.50 -31.06 -15.50
N TRP A 107 -12.05 -32.28 -15.50
CA TRP A 107 -13.05 -32.69 -14.50
C TRP A 107 -12.52 -32.67 -13.06
N LEU A 108 -11.32 -33.19 -12.83
CA LEU A 108 -10.71 -33.26 -11.50
C LEU A 108 -10.20 -31.90 -11.01
N THR A 109 -9.92 -30.97 -11.93
CA THR A 109 -9.50 -29.60 -11.60
C THR A 109 -10.64 -28.57 -11.68
N ASP A 110 -11.83 -28.95 -12.14
CA ASP A 110 -12.98 -28.04 -12.22
C ASP A 110 -13.56 -27.71 -10.84
N ASN A 111 -14.02 -26.48 -10.70
CA ASN A 111 -14.52 -25.90 -9.46
C ASN A 111 -16.06 -25.86 -9.43
N ASP A 112 -16.72 -26.97 -9.79
CA ASP A 112 -18.17 -26.98 -9.81
C ASP A 112 -18.75 -26.89 -8.37
N SER A 113 -19.31 -25.70 -8.10
CA SER A 113 -19.97 -25.24 -6.87
C SER A 113 -21.02 -26.19 -6.29
N GLN A 114 -21.49 -27.18 -7.05
CA GLN A 114 -22.45 -28.18 -6.58
C GLN A 114 -21.82 -29.28 -5.70
N SER A 115 -20.50 -29.30 -5.57
CA SER A 115 -19.75 -30.33 -4.82
C SER A 115 -18.87 -29.79 -3.69
N TRP A 116 -18.87 -28.46 -3.47
CA TRP A 116 -18.14 -27.86 -2.35
C TRP A 116 -18.82 -28.19 -1.03
N ASN A 117 -18.48 -29.35 -0.47
CA ASN A 117 -18.71 -29.65 0.93
C ASN A 117 -17.46 -29.19 1.72
N PRO A 118 -17.58 -28.19 2.61
CA PRO A 118 -16.45 -27.74 3.44
C PRO A 118 -15.85 -28.85 4.34
N ASN A 119 -16.55 -29.99 4.49
CA ASN A 119 -16.07 -31.16 5.24
C ASN A 119 -15.40 -32.25 4.39
N THR A 120 -15.43 -32.18 3.04
CA THR A 120 -14.77 -33.14 2.14
C THR A 120 -14.32 -32.43 0.86
N PRO A 121 -13.14 -31.80 0.83
CA PRO A 121 -12.71 -31.07 -0.34
C PRO A 121 -12.36 -32.06 -1.47
N LYS A 122 -12.74 -31.73 -2.71
CA LYS A 122 -12.28 -32.41 -3.93
C LYS A 122 -10.77 -32.18 -4.09
N LEU A 123 -9.95 -32.93 -3.33
CA LEU A 123 -8.49 -32.87 -3.43
C LEU A 123 -7.94 -34.22 -3.93
N PRO A 124 -8.18 -34.59 -5.19
CA PRO A 124 -7.68 -35.85 -5.75
C PRO A 124 -6.14 -35.94 -5.78
N PHE A 125 -5.45 -34.80 -5.63
CA PHE A 125 -4.01 -34.66 -5.81
C PHE A 125 -3.22 -34.43 -4.51
N VAL A 126 -3.76 -34.77 -3.34
CA VAL A 126 -2.97 -34.74 -2.09
C VAL A 126 -2.03 -35.95 -2.06
N TYR A 127 -0.78 -35.74 -1.64
CA TYR A 127 0.27 -36.77 -1.56
C TYR A 127 -0.03 -37.90 -0.55
N GLU A 128 -1.12 -37.84 0.22
CA GLU A 128 -1.51 -38.93 1.09
C GLU A 128 -2.02 -40.11 0.25
N THR A 129 -1.23 -41.19 0.25
CA THR A 129 -1.48 -42.49 -0.41
C THR A 129 -2.82 -43.15 -0.03
N SER A 130 -3.63 -42.53 0.82
CA SER A 130 -4.94 -42.96 1.32
C SER A 130 -6.13 -42.43 0.52
N MET A 131 -5.95 -41.44 -0.37
CA MET A 131 -7.08 -40.81 -1.07
C MET A 131 -7.56 -41.55 -2.34
N GLY A 132 -6.92 -42.65 -2.76
CA GLY A 132 -7.51 -43.64 -3.68
C GLY A 132 -7.29 -43.45 -5.19
N ILE A 133 -6.64 -42.36 -5.63
CA ILE A 133 -6.09 -42.26 -7.00
C ILE A 133 -4.66 -42.82 -7.00
N ASP A 134 -4.33 -43.60 -8.02
CA ASP A 134 -2.99 -44.14 -8.19
C ASP A 134 -2.02 -42.98 -8.53
N HIS A 135 -0.99 -42.78 -7.70
CA HIS A 135 0.06 -41.79 -7.97
C HIS A 135 0.83 -42.08 -9.26
N ASP A 136 0.67 -43.28 -9.81
CA ASP A 136 1.29 -43.69 -11.06
C ASP A 136 0.40 -43.46 -12.29
N ASP A 137 -0.85 -43.04 -12.09
CA ASP A 137 -1.78 -42.74 -13.18
C ASP A 137 -1.36 -41.48 -13.94
N GLU A 138 -1.53 -41.48 -15.26
CA GLU A 138 -1.10 -40.39 -16.14
C GLU A 138 -1.82 -39.07 -15.84
N VAL A 139 -3.07 -39.14 -15.37
CA VAL A 139 -3.87 -37.98 -14.96
C VAL A 139 -3.20 -37.21 -13.83
N VAL A 140 -2.66 -37.93 -12.84
CA VAL A 140 -1.95 -37.33 -11.71
C VAL A 140 -0.52 -37.03 -12.09
N ARG A 141 0.14 -37.93 -12.82
CA ARG A 141 1.58 -37.84 -13.01
C ARG A 141 2.04 -36.72 -13.91
N LEU A 142 1.29 -36.36 -14.97
CA LEU A 142 1.62 -35.28 -15.92
C LEU A 142 3.15 -35.06 -16.09
N VAL A 143 3.90 -36.17 -16.26
CA VAL A 143 5.35 -36.16 -15.96
C VAL A 143 6.03 -35.16 -16.87
N SER A 144 6.71 -34.21 -16.27
CA SER A 144 7.37 -33.12 -16.98
C SER A 144 8.71 -32.81 -16.32
N THR A 145 9.60 -32.20 -17.09
CA THR A 145 10.86 -31.64 -16.59
C THR A 145 10.69 -30.15 -16.32
N LYS A 146 11.66 -29.57 -15.61
CA LYS A 146 11.75 -28.13 -15.44
C LYS A 146 11.70 -27.38 -16.79
N ASN A 147 12.43 -27.85 -17.80
CA ASN A 147 12.48 -27.21 -19.11
C ASN A 147 11.12 -27.27 -19.85
N GLN A 148 10.44 -28.42 -19.81
CA GLN A 148 9.07 -28.55 -20.34
C GLN A 148 8.11 -27.56 -19.66
N ASN A 149 8.20 -27.45 -18.33
CA ASN A 149 7.35 -26.54 -17.56
C ASN A 149 7.64 -25.06 -17.84
N GLU A 150 8.91 -24.68 -17.99
CA GLU A 150 9.30 -23.31 -18.36
C GLU A 150 8.78 -22.96 -19.77
N GLN A 151 8.87 -23.88 -20.74
CA GLN A 151 8.33 -23.66 -22.08
C GLN A 151 6.80 -23.58 -22.09
N ALA A 152 6.12 -24.44 -21.32
CA ALA A 152 4.67 -24.39 -21.18
C ALA A 152 4.21 -23.07 -20.54
N PHE A 153 4.97 -22.56 -19.56
CA PHE A 153 4.74 -21.22 -19.03
C PHE A 153 4.87 -20.17 -20.14
N ASP A 154 6.00 -20.15 -20.84
CA ASP A 154 6.30 -19.08 -21.79
C ASP A 154 5.36 -19.04 -23.01
N ARG A 155 4.92 -20.22 -23.46
CA ARG A 155 4.13 -20.37 -24.69
C ARG A 155 2.63 -20.41 -24.46
N VAL A 156 2.16 -20.70 -23.25
CA VAL A 156 0.73 -20.85 -22.94
C VAL A 156 0.31 -19.95 -21.79
N VAL A 157 0.94 -20.07 -20.63
CA VAL A 157 0.54 -19.31 -19.42
C VAL A 157 0.78 -17.81 -19.60
N TYR A 158 1.98 -17.43 -20.05
CA TYR A 158 2.36 -16.05 -20.31
C TYR A 158 1.39 -15.33 -21.26
N PRO A 159 1.17 -15.80 -22.50
CA PRO A 159 0.26 -15.13 -23.42
C PRO A 159 -1.20 -15.16 -22.92
N ALA A 160 -1.63 -16.23 -22.25
CA ALA A 160 -2.99 -16.32 -21.70
C ALA A 160 -3.28 -15.22 -20.68
N TYR A 161 -2.38 -15.00 -19.72
CA TYR A 161 -2.56 -13.97 -18.69
C TYR A 161 -2.12 -12.58 -19.15
N LEU A 162 -1.42 -12.45 -20.29
CA LEU A 162 -1.11 -11.16 -20.90
C LEU A 162 -2.30 -10.63 -21.71
N THR A 163 -2.77 -11.42 -22.69
CA THR A 163 -3.73 -10.98 -23.73
C THR A 163 -5.01 -11.80 -23.79
N GLY A 164 -5.12 -12.89 -23.02
CA GLY A 164 -6.30 -13.75 -23.05
C GLY A 164 -7.57 -12.98 -22.74
N LYS A 165 -8.72 -13.45 -23.25
CA LYS A 165 -10.02 -12.88 -22.93
C LYS A 165 -10.88 -13.89 -22.19
N SER A 166 -11.70 -13.38 -21.28
CA SER A 166 -12.68 -14.19 -20.54
C SER A 166 -13.70 -14.90 -21.45
N THR A 167 -13.87 -14.41 -22.67
CA THR A 167 -14.81 -14.94 -23.69
C THR A 167 -14.15 -15.83 -24.75
N ASP A 168 -12.81 -15.89 -24.78
CA ASP A 168 -12.07 -16.77 -25.69
C ASP A 168 -12.00 -18.20 -25.14
N ASP A 169 -11.47 -19.13 -25.94
CA ASP A 169 -11.39 -20.56 -25.63
C ASP A 169 -10.71 -20.86 -24.27
N TYR A 170 -9.84 -19.99 -23.75
CA TYR A 170 -9.11 -20.18 -22.49
C TYR A 170 -9.88 -19.75 -21.23
N GLN A 171 -10.87 -18.86 -21.35
CA GLN A 171 -11.62 -18.28 -20.22
C GLN A 171 -10.74 -17.60 -19.15
N ILE A 172 -9.64 -16.98 -19.56
CA ILE A 172 -8.73 -16.22 -18.69
C ILE A 172 -8.79 -14.75 -19.09
N GLU A 173 -9.15 -13.86 -18.16
CA GLU A 173 -9.03 -12.41 -18.37
C GLU A 173 -7.55 -12.01 -18.28
N GLY A 174 -6.98 -11.59 -19.40
CA GLY A 174 -5.61 -11.12 -19.50
C GLY A 174 -5.45 -9.73 -18.87
N VAL A 175 -4.24 -9.43 -18.39
CA VAL A 175 -3.96 -8.19 -17.65
C VAL A 175 -4.23 -6.94 -18.50
N ILE A 176 -4.03 -7.01 -19.82
CA ILE A 176 -4.33 -5.88 -20.71
C ILE A 176 -5.83 -5.57 -20.73
N GLU A 177 -6.68 -6.60 -20.73
CA GLU A 177 -8.14 -6.43 -20.63
C GLU A 177 -8.52 -5.93 -19.22
N ALA A 178 -7.97 -6.56 -18.19
CA ALA A 178 -8.26 -6.21 -16.80
C ALA A 178 -7.89 -4.76 -16.48
N VAL A 179 -6.73 -4.28 -16.93
CA VAL A 179 -6.24 -2.91 -16.69
C VAL A 179 -6.83 -1.92 -17.69
N GLY A 180 -7.01 -2.32 -18.95
CA GLY A 180 -7.37 -1.46 -20.08
C GLY A 180 -6.14 -1.04 -20.90
N GLU A 181 -6.24 -1.21 -22.21
CA GLU A 181 -5.12 -1.04 -23.17
C GLU A 181 -4.46 0.34 -23.12
N SER A 182 -5.25 1.41 -22.96
CA SER A 182 -4.74 2.78 -22.85
C SER A 182 -3.81 2.95 -21.64
N ILE A 183 -4.24 2.44 -20.48
CA ILE A 183 -3.45 2.48 -19.25
C ILE A 183 -2.22 1.60 -19.41
N TRP A 184 -2.38 0.36 -19.87
CA TRP A 184 -1.29 -0.59 -20.05
C TRP A 184 -0.14 -0.03 -20.90
N ASN A 185 -0.48 0.62 -22.02
CA ASN A 185 0.49 1.19 -22.94
C ASN A 185 1.27 2.37 -22.35
N GLY A 186 0.73 3.06 -21.35
CA GLY A 186 1.41 4.15 -20.64
C GLY A 186 2.36 3.70 -19.52
N LEU A 187 2.35 2.42 -19.15
CA LEU A 187 3.20 1.87 -18.10
C LEU A 187 4.55 1.39 -18.64
N ASN A 188 5.58 1.45 -17.80
CA ASN A 188 6.89 0.87 -18.08
C ASN A 188 6.92 -0.65 -17.82
N GLU A 189 8.04 -1.30 -18.15
CA GLU A 189 8.18 -2.76 -18.04
C GLU A 189 7.99 -3.30 -16.60
N ALA A 190 8.53 -2.62 -15.58
CA ALA A 190 8.44 -3.05 -14.19
C ALA A 190 7.03 -2.84 -13.60
N GLU A 191 6.36 -1.76 -13.99
CA GLU A 191 4.96 -1.50 -13.63
C GLU A 191 4.03 -2.55 -14.25
N ARG A 192 4.26 -2.91 -15.52
CA ARG A 192 3.55 -4.00 -16.20
C ARG A 192 3.79 -5.36 -15.54
N LEU A 193 5.03 -5.63 -15.10
CA LEU A 193 5.38 -6.85 -14.37
C LEU A 193 4.58 -6.99 -13.07
N ALA A 194 4.47 -5.91 -12.28
CA ALA A 194 3.69 -5.90 -11.06
C ALA A 194 2.19 -6.20 -11.31
N LEU A 195 1.60 -5.52 -12.30
CA LEU A 195 0.19 -5.73 -12.66
C LEU A 195 -0.07 -7.12 -13.25
N TYR A 196 0.87 -7.66 -14.03
CA TYR A 196 0.78 -9.03 -14.50
C TYR A 196 0.73 -10.00 -13.32
N SER A 197 1.63 -9.85 -12.33
CA SER A 197 1.63 -10.69 -11.13
C SER A 197 0.31 -10.60 -10.36
N LEU A 198 -0.22 -9.38 -10.17
CA LEU A 198 -1.53 -9.17 -9.55
C LEU A 198 -2.64 -9.94 -10.28
N ASN A 199 -2.74 -9.79 -11.60
CA ASN A 199 -3.75 -10.45 -12.42
C ASN A 199 -3.60 -11.97 -12.41
N TYR A 200 -2.35 -12.47 -12.46
CA TYR A 200 -2.05 -13.89 -12.39
C TYR A 200 -2.57 -14.52 -11.09
N ASN A 201 -2.40 -13.83 -9.97
CA ASN A 201 -2.90 -14.28 -8.67
C ASN A 201 -4.44 -14.25 -8.62
N ALA A 202 -5.06 -13.13 -9.02
CA ALA A 202 -6.49 -13.00 -9.22
C ALA A 202 -6.81 -11.64 -9.88
N GLY A 203 -7.58 -11.65 -10.98
CA GLY A 203 -7.99 -10.43 -11.66
C GLY A 203 -8.77 -9.43 -10.78
N SER A 204 -9.46 -9.93 -9.74
CA SER A 204 -10.17 -9.09 -8.76
C SER A 204 -9.25 -8.19 -7.92
N LEU A 205 -7.94 -8.46 -7.87
CA LEU A 205 -6.94 -7.61 -7.23
C LEU A 205 -6.72 -6.31 -8.01
N ILE A 206 -7.01 -6.31 -9.32
CA ILE A 206 -7.09 -5.10 -10.16
C ILE A 206 -8.51 -4.55 -10.12
N GLY A 207 -8.92 -4.14 -8.92
CA GLY A 207 -10.24 -3.57 -8.67
C GLY A 207 -10.39 -2.13 -9.18
N GLU A 208 -11.62 -1.64 -9.15
CA GLU A 208 -12.00 -0.30 -9.66
C GLU A 208 -11.15 0.83 -9.05
N LYS A 209 -10.79 0.76 -7.76
CA LYS A 209 -9.94 1.77 -7.11
C LYS A 209 -8.53 1.81 -7.73
N LEU A 210 -7.90 0.65 -7.95
CA LEU A 210 -6.60 0.56 -8.61
C LEU A 210 -6.68 1.02 -10.07
N LYS A 211 -7.72 0.62 -10.82
CA LYS A 211 -7.92 1.10 -12.21
C LYS A 211 -8.04 2.63 -12.28
N ASN A 212 -8.80 3.24 -11.36
CA ASN A 212 -8.93 4.69 -11.27
C ASN A 212 -7.59 5.38 -10.95
N ALA A 213 -6.81 4.81 -10.02
CA ALA A 213 -5.49 5.33 -9.67
C ALA A 213 -4.50 5.26 -10.85
N LEU A 214 -4.46 4.11 -11.53
CA LEU A 214 -3.64 3.92 -12.73
C LEU A 214 -4.07 4.85 -13.88
N ASN A 215 -5.38 5.09 -14.05
CA ASN A 215 -5.85 6.05 -15.03
C ASN A 215 -5.40 7.47 -14.69
N LEU A 216 -5.44 7.87 -13.42
CA LEU A 216 -4.93 9.17 -12.99
C LEU A 216 -3.41 9.27 -13.18
N TYR A 217 -2.68 8.19 -12.92
CA TYR A 217 -1.23 8.11 -13.14
C TYR A 217 -0.85 8.26 -14.62
N VAL A 218 -1.52 7.53 -15.51
CA VAL A 218 -1.16 7.49 -16.94
C VAL A 218 -1.76 8.67 -17.71
N ASN A 219 -3.02 8.99 -17.44
CA ASN A 219 -3.82 9.95 -18.20
C ASN A 219 -4.10 11.26 -17.42
N GLY A 220 -3.41 11.49 -16.31
CA GLY A 220 -3.50 12.73 -15.52
C GLY A 220 -3.15 13.98 -16.33
N THR A 221 -3.81 15.09 -16.00
CA THR A 221 -3.70 16.36 -16.75
C THR A 221 -2.36 17.07 -16.57
N ASP A 222 -1.69 16.82 -15.45
CA ASP A 222 -0.43 17.44 -15.03
C ASP A 222 0.39 16.46 -14.19
N GLU A 223 1.62 16.85 -13.85
CA GLU A 223 2.57 15.97 -13.16
C GLU A 223 2.16 15.67 -11.71
N ASP A 224 1.43 16.57 -11.03
CA ASP A 224 0.93 16.32 -9.67
C ASP A 224 -0.17 15.26 -9.70
N ALA A 225 -1.10 15.37 -10.64
CA ALA A 225 -2.15 14.39 -10.85
C ALA A 225 -1.55 13.01 -11.11
N LYS A 226 -0.57 12.92 -12.01
CA LYS A 226 0.11 11.66 -12.29
C LYS A 226 0.83 11.13 -11.06
N PHE A 227 1.56 11.98 -10.34
CA PHE A 227 2.31 11.56 -9.16
C PHE A 227 1.39 11.06 -8.04
N ILE A 228 0.31 11.78 -7.74
CA ILE A 228 -0.73 11.35 -6.79
C ILE A 228 -1.38 10.04 -7.26
N GLY A 229 -1.67 9.90 -8.56
CA GLY A 229 -2.17 8.66 -9.14
C GLY A 229 -1.22 7.49 -8.93
N LYS A 230 0.11 7.71 -9.06
CA LYS A 230 1.14 6.70 -8.82
C LYS A 230 1.21 6.30 -7.35
N LEU A 231 1.17 7.25 -6.43
CA LEU A 231 1.10 7.00 -4.98
C LEU A 231 -0.16 6.19 -4.62
N GLU A 232 -1.31 6.54 -5.20
CA GLU A 232 -2.54 5.80 -4.98
C GLU A 232 -2.49 4.39 -5.58
N ALA A 233 -1.92 4.20 -6.76
CA ALA A 233 -1.74 2.87 -7.34
C ALA A 233 -0.81 2.01 -6.46
N TRP A 234 0.30 2.57 -5.97
CA TRP A 234 1.18 1.91 -5.01
C TRP A 234 0.44 1.50 -3.72
N TYR A 235 -0.33 2.41 -3.12
CA TYR A 235 -1.12 2.13 -1.92
C TYR A 235 -2.16 1.04 -2.19
N GLN A 236 -2.87 1.10 -3.32
CA GLN A 236 -3.82 0.08 -3.70
C GLN A 236 -3.12 -1.28 -3.80
N ILE A 237 -2.02 -1.39 -4.55
CA ILE A 237 -1.25 -2.63 -4.67
C ILE A 237 -0.84 -3.15 -3.29
N LEU A 238 -0.20 -2.32 -2.46
CA LEU A 238 0.41 -2.78 -1.23
C LEU A 238 -0.60 -3.08 -0.10
N TYR A 239 -1.65 -2.28 0.02
CA TYR A 239 -2.52 -2.25 1.20
C TYR A 239 -3.98 -2.63 0.94
N ALA A 240 -4.55 -2.23 -0.21
CA ALA A 240 -6.00 -2.23 -0.40
C ALA A 240 -6.54 -3.23 -1.44
N SER A 241 -5.75 -3.60 -2.44
CA SER A 241 -6.05 -4.57 -3.51
C SER A 241 -6.03 -6.02 -2.99
N ASN A 242 -6.49 -6.25 -1.75
CA ASN A 242 -6.72 -7.55 -1.14
C ASN A 242 -7.33 -7.40 0.27
N SER A 243 -8.45 -8.08 0.53
CA SER A 243 -9.09 -8.13 1.86
C SER A 243 -8.45 -9.16 2.81
N SER A 244 -7.56 -10.03 2.31
CA SER A 244 -6.90 -11.06 3.13
C SER A 244 -5.82 -10.47 4.05
N ASN A 245 -5.72 -11.03 5.26
CA ASN A 245 -4.68 -10.72 6.25
C ASN A 245 -3.59 -11.81 6.31
N SER A 246 -3.45 -12.59 5.24
CA SER A 246 -2.40 -13.60 5.12
C SER A 246 -1.02 -12.96 4.96
N LYS A 247 -0.05 -13.45 5.74
CA LYS A 247 1.37 -13.06 5.67
C LYS A 247 1.93 -13.26 4.26
N GLY A 248 1.69 -14.43 3.65
CA GLY A 248 2.21 -14.74 2.31
C GLY A 248 1.65 -13.81 1.23
N VAL A 249 0.38 -13.42 1.34
CA VAL A 249 -0.20 -12.45 0.42
C VAL A 249 0.43 -11.07 0.62
N GLN A 250 0.64 -10.63 1.87
CA GLN A 250 1.29 -9.35 2.14
C GLN A 250 2.74 -9.31 1.63
N ASN A 251 3.51 -10.39 1.79
CA ASN A 251 4.85 -10.54 1.22
C ASN A 251 4.85 -10.28 -0.29
N ARG A 252 3.91 -10.88 -1.01
CA ARG A 252 3.76 -10.71 -2.46
C ARG A 252 3.34 -9.29 -2.83
N ARG A 253 2.46 -8.65 -2.03
CA ARG A 253 2.09 -7.24 -2.20
C ARG A 253 3.27 -6.28 -2.05
N PHE A 254 4.21 -6.55 -1.13
CA PHE A 254 5.46 -5.80 -1.03
C PHE A 254 6.32 -5.95 -2.28
N MET A 255 6.49 -7.17 -2.78
CA MET A 255 7.25 -7.45 -4.00
C MET A 255 6.69 -6.71 -5.22
N GLU A 256 5.37 -6.75 -5.40
CA GLU A 256 4.68 -6.09 -6.51
C GLU A 256 4.70 -4.56 -6.37
N ALA A 257 4.56 -4.03 -5.15
CA ALA A 257 4.65 -2.60 -4.89
C ALA A 257 6.07 -2.07 -5.18
N CYS A 258 7.12 -2.81 -4.82
CA CYS A 258 8.50 -2.44 -5.17
C CYS A 258 8.69 -2.40 -6.69
N ALA A 259 8.25 -3.45 -7.39
CA ALA A 259 8.35 -3.51 -8.85
C ALA A 259 7.60 -2.35 -9.52
N PHE A 260 6.40 -2.02 -9.03
CA PHE A 260 5.63 -0.88 -9.51
C PHE A 260 6.33 0.47 -9.24
N MET A 261 7.06 0.59 -8.14
CA MET A 261 7.88 1.76 -7.83
C MET A 261 9.25 1.77 -8.55
N GLY A 262 9.55 0.74 -9.34
CA GLY A 262 10.74 0.66 -10.20
C GLY A 262 11.84 -0.27 -9.69
N GLU A 263 11.61 -1.00 -8.60
CA GLU A 263 12.56 -1.93 -7.99
C GLU A 263 12.06 -3.38 -8.08
N VAL A 264 12.61 -4.15 -9.01
CA VAL A 264 12.26 -5.56 -9.17
C VAL A 264 13.13 -6.39 -8.21
N LEU A 265 12.50 -6.97 -7.19
CA LEU A 265 13.18 -7.81 -6.21
C LEU A 265 13.46 -9.20 -6.79
N ASP A 266 14.63 -9.76 -6.48
CA ASP A 266 15.04 -11.10 -6.92
C ASP A 266 14.37 -12.23 -6.12
N GLU A 267 13.88 -11.93 -4.91
CA GLU A 267 13.28 -12.90 -3.98
C GLU A 267 12.00 -12.36 -3.35
N LEU A 268 11.09 -13.26 -2.98
CA LEU A 268 9.86 -12.92 -2.28
C LEU A 268 10.20 -12.39 -0.87
N PRO A 269 9.80 -11.17 -0.51
CA PRO A 269 10.07 -10.61 0.82
C PRO A 269 9.46 -11.44 1.95
N THR A 270 10.06 -11.36 3.14
CA THR A 270 9.48 -11.82 4.40
C THR A 270 9.22 -10.62 5.32
N PRO A 271 8.51 -10.74 6.45
CA PRO A 271 8.41 -9.63 7.40
C PRO A 271 9.78 -9.04 7.81
N GLU A 272 10.84 -9.84 7.83
CA GLU A 272 12.19 -9.41 8.19
C GLU A 272 12.89 -8.64 7.06
N THR A 273 12.50 -8.85 5.80
CA THR A 273 13.16 -8.26 4.63
C THR A 273 12.25 -7.34 3.81
N ALA A 274 10.97 -7.23 4.16
CA ALA A 274 10.00 -6.41 3.45
C ALA A 274 10.29 -4.91 3.62
N TYR A 275 10.30 -4.20 2.49
CA TYR A 275 10.39 -2.76 2.39
C TYR A 275 9.73 -2.32 1.07
N CYS A 276 9.46 -1.03 0.92
CA CYS A 276 9.09 -0.42 -0.37
C CYS A 276 9.20 1.10 -0.24
N ALA A 277 10.34 1.71 -0.55
CA ALA A 277 10.49 3.16 -0.35
C ALA A 277 9.79 3.97 -1.46
N ILE A 278 9.14 5.09 -1.10
CA ILE A 278 8.77 6.11 -2.08
C ILE A 278 9.99 6.99 -2.27
N SER A 279 10.60 6.92 -3.45
CA SER A 279 11.88 7.58 -3.76
C SER A 279 11.77 8.62 -4.86
N GLY A 280 12.85 9.37 -5.09
CA GLY A 280 12.93 10.34 -6.19
C GLY A 280 12.29 11.69 -5.85
N ILE A 281 12.38 12.11 -4.59
CA ILE A 281 11.78 13.34 -4.09
C ILE A 281 12.71 14.51 -4.36
N ASP A 282 12.68 15.08 -5.55
CA ASP A 282 13.64 16.11 -6.00
C ASP A 282 13.30 17.56 -5.60
N SER A 283 12.18 17.79 -4.94
CA SER A 283 11.67 19.14 -4.64
C SER A 283 10.83 19.17 -3.36
N TYR A 284 10.71 20.37 -2.78
CA TYR A 284 9.80 20.60 -1.66
C TYR A 284 8.36 20.23 -2.01
N HIS A 285 7.88 20.63 -3.20
CA HIS A 285 6.52 20.36 -3.65
C HIS A 285 6.20 18.86 -3.68
N LYS A 286 7.11 18.02 -4.22
CA LYS A 286 6.93 16.56 -4.17
C LYS A 286 6.97 16.01 -2.75
N ALA A 287 7.86 16.53 -1.90
CA ALA A 287 7.91 16.14 -0.50
C ALA A 287 6.57 16.45 0.20
N ASP A 288 6.01 17.63 -0.04
CA ASP A 288 4.73 18.06 0.50
C ASP A 288 3.57 17.18 0.02
N ILE A 289 3.52 16.85 -1.28
CA ILE A 289 2.53 15.88 -1.80
C ILE A 289 2.62 14.54 -1.06
N VAL A 290 3.84 14.02 -0.84
CA VAL A 290 4.03 12.74 -0.18
C VAL A 290 3.67 12.81 1.32
N VAL A 291 3.98 13.91 2.01
CA VAL A 291 3.58 14.14 3.41
C VAL A 291 2.06 14.25 3.53
N ALA A 292 1.40 15.02 2.64
CA ALA A 292 -0.06 15.11 2.59
C ALA A 292 -0.71 13.74 2.31
N TYR A 293 -0.11 12.96 1.41
CA TYR A 293 -0.56 11.60 1.09
C TYR A 293 -0.38 10.64 2.28
N MET A 294 0.78 10.73 2.96
CA MET A 294 1.08 10.02 4.19
C MET A 294 0.03 10.32 5.26
N ASN A 295 -0.26 11.60 5.55
CA ASN A 295 -1.27 11.99 6.53
C ASN A 295 -2.67 11.46 6.17
N TRP A 296 -3.00 11.39 4.88
CA TRP A 296 -4.27 10.84 4.43
C TRP A 296 -4.38 9.32 4.64
N ARG A 297 -3.33 8.55 4.30
CA ARG A 297 -3.36 7.08 4.31
C ARG A 297 -2.86 6.42 5.59
N LEU A 298 -2.30 7.19 6.53
CA LEU A 298 -1.62 6.66 7.71
C LEU A 298 -2.48 5.67 8.49
N LEU A 299 -3.73 6.05 8.81
CA LEU A 299 -4.62 5.21 9.60
C LEU A 299 -4.98 3.91 8.87
N ASP A 300 -5.21 3.96 7.56
CA ASP A 300 -5.50 2.77 6.75
C ASP A 300 -4.32 1.78 6.75
N MET A 301 -3.10 2.29 6.55
CA MET A 301 -1.88 1.49 6.56
C MET A 301 -1.65 0.85 7.94
N LYS A 302 -1.80 1.63 9.02
CA LYS A 302 -1.73 1.13 10.41
C LYS A 302 -2.79 0.03 10.63
N ALA A 303 -4.04 0.25 10.19
CA ALA A 303 -5.14 -0.68 10.36
C ALA A 303 -4.98 -1.98 9.56
N LYS A 304 -4.29 -1.95 8.42
CA LYS A 304 -3.98 -3.13 7.61
C LYS A 304 -2.90 -3.98 8.25
N LEU A 305 -1.70 -3.42 8.48
CA LEU A 305 -0.54 -4.20 8.90
C LEU A 305 -0.64 -4.71 10.34
N SER A 306 -1.34 -3.99 11.22
CA SER A 306 -1.58 -4.42 12.61
C SER A 306 -2.37 -5.75 12.73
N LYS A 307 -3.03 -6.19 11.65
CA LYS A 307 -3.82 -7.44 11.61
C LYS A 307 -3.06 -8.64 11.05
N ILE A 308 -1.85 -8.45 10.52
CA ILE A 308 -1.14 -9.48 9.76
C ILE A 308 -0.02 -10.07 10.62
N SER A 309 0.02 -11.41 10.72
CA SER A 309 1.08 -12.11 11.47
C SER A 309 2.47 -11.81 10.88
N GLY A 310 3.48 -11.61 11.73
CA GLY A 310 4.81 -11.14 11.36
C GLY A 310 4.87 -9.61 11.24
N TYR A 311 4.01 -9.01 10.43
CA TYR A 311 4.02 -7.55 10.19
C TYR A 311 3.51 -6.72 11.38
N LYS A 312 2.54 -7.23 12.14
CA LYS A 312 1.93 -6.50 13.28
C LYS A 312 2.91 -6.10 14.39
N VAL A 313 4.11 -6.70 14.43
CA VAL A 313 5.12 -6.42 15.46
C VAL A 313 5.88 -5.13 15.15
N ALA A 314 6.21 -4.91 13.87
CA ALA A 314 7.03 -3.79 13.41
C ALA A 314 6.28 -2.91 12.40
N PHE A 315 4.94 -2.89 12.45
CA PHE A 315 4.14 -2.29 11.39
C PHE A 315 4.47 -0.82 11.12
N LEU A 316 4.78 -0.07 12.17
CA LEU A 316 5.21 1.33 12.06
C LEU A 316 6.52 1.45 11.28
N SER A 317 7.48 0.55 11.47
CA SER A 317 8.76 0.58 10.75
C SER A 317 8.61 0.42 9.24
N TYR A 318 7.67 -0.41 8.77
CA TYR A 318 7.40 -0.49 7.33
C TYR A 318 6.78 0.79 6.79
N ILE A 319 5.82 1.37 7.53
CA ILE A 319 5.17 2.63 7.14
C ILE A 319 6.20 3.78 7.12
N GLN A 320 7.03 3.89 8.15
CA GLN A 320 8.14 4.84 8.22
C GLN A 320 9.06 4.70 6.98
N ALA A 321 9.47 3.48 6.65
CA ALA A 321 10.38 3.24 5.52
C ALA A 321 9.83 3.74 4.18
N HIS A 322 8.51 3.81 4.00
CA HIS A 322 7.91 4.37 2.79
C HIS A 322 8.18 5.86 2.62
N PHE A 323 8.21 6.61 3.72
CA PHE A 323 8.15 8.08 3.70
C PHE A 323 9.47 8.77 4.09
N VAL A 324 10.53 8.00 4.40
CA VAL A 324 11.79 8.54 4.95
C VAL A 324 12.40 9.64 4.09
N GLU A 325 12.51 9.44 2.78
CA GLU A 325 13.10 10.43 1.89
C GLU A 325 12.27 11.72 1.87
N ALA A 326 10.94 11.59 1.78
CA ALA A 326 10.04 12.73 1.71
C ALA A 326 10.03 13.54 3.00
N VAL A 327 9.91 12.90 4.16
CA VAL A 327 9.92 13.57 5.47
C VAL A 327 11.25 14.27 5.72
N GLN A 328 12.38 13.61 5.45
CA GLN A 328 13.70 14.22 5.62
C GLN A 328 13.88 15.45 4.72
N LYS A 329 13.47 15.36 3.45
CA LYS A 329 13.56 16.50 2.54
C LYS A 329 12.60 17.62 2.92
N PHE A 330 11.38 17.29 3.34
CA PHE A 330 10.42 18.28 3.83
C PHE A 330 11.01 19.12 4.96
N LEU A 331 11.56 18.46 5.99
CA LEU A 331 12.16 19.12 7.14
C LEU A 331 13.42 19.92 6.76
N GLN A 332 14.24 19.38 5.85
CA GLN A 332 15.42 20.08 5.34
C GLN A 332 15.04 21.37 4.62
N TYR A 333 14.03 21.36 3.75
CA TYR A 333 13.58 22.54 3.02
C TYR A 333 12.97 23.63 3.91
N LYS A 334 12.50 23.26 5.11
CA LYS A 334 11.97 24.20 6.11
C LYS A 334 13.01 24.65 7.13
N GLU A 335 14.27 24.29 6.93
CA GLU A 335 15.39 24.65 7.82
C GLU A 335 15.11 24.27 9.27
N PHE A 336 14.45 23.13 9.49
CA PHE A 336 14.07 22.69 10.82
C PHE A 336 15.34 22.51 11.69
N PRO A 337 15.47 23.21 12.83
CA PRO A 337 16.75 23.39 13.51
C PRO A 337 17.19 22.17 14.34
N GLU A 338 16.29 21.21 14.58
CA GLU A 338 16.54 20.06 15.45
C GLU A 338 16.68 18.75 14.66
N THR A 339 17.59 17.89 15.11
CA THR A 339 17.68 16.52 14.62
C THR A 339 16.51 15.71 15.17
N VAL A 340 15.57 15.33 14.31
CA VAL A 340 14.52 14.36 14.64
C VAL A 340 14.97 12.92 14.43
N GLU A 341 14.67 12.07 15.40
CA GLU A 341 14.84 10.61 15.29
C GLU A 341 13.75 10.02 14.40
N PHE A 342 14.08 9.76 13.13
CA PHE A 342 13.10 9.28 12.15
C PHE A 342 12.48 7.92 12.52
N ASP A 343 13.24 7.05 13.19
CA ASP A 343 12.74 5.76 13.68
C ASP A 343 11.64 5.92 14.75
N LYS A 344 11.43 7.13 15.28
CA LYS A 344 10.34 7.48 16.20
C LYS A 344 9.10 8.09 15.55
N LEU A 345 9.12 8.34 14.24
CA LEU A 345 7.95 8.88 13.53
C LEU A 345 6.73 7.94 13.71
N PHE A 346 5.58 8.49 14.07
CA PHE A 346 4.35 7.79 14.47
C PHE A 346 4.41 6.98 15.78
N GLN A 347 5.54 7.03 16.50
CA GLN A 347 5.71 6.40 17.81
C GLN A 347 5.76 7.42 18.93
N THR A 348 6.55 8.49 18.74
CA THR A 348 6.66 9.60 19.70
C THR A 348 6.35 10.94 19.07
N TRP A 349 6.37 11.04 17.73
CA TRP A 349 6.08 12.28 17.04
C TRP A 349 5.42 12.07 15.68
N ASN A 350 4.65 13.06 15.18
CA ASN A 350 4.13 13.08 13.82
C ASN A 350 4.58 14.33 13.05
N LEU A 351 4.44 14.29 11.72
CA LEU A 351 4.57 15.44 10.84
C LEU A 351 3.24 15.70 10.13
N TYR A 352 2.74 16.92 10.24
CA TYR A 352 1.54 17.38 9.55
C TYR A 352 1.80 18.59 8.67
N THR A 353 1.05 18.65 7.58
CA THR A 353 0.88 19.85 6.74
C THR A 353 -0.59 20.16 6.55
N ASP A 354 -0.91 21.42 6.26
CA ASP A 354 -2.23 21.85 5.84
C ASP A 354 -2.61 21.37 4.43
N SER A 355 -1.62 20.92 3.65
CA SER A 355 -1.82 20.27 2.36
C SER A 355 -2.61 18.97 2.50
N TRP A 356 -3.62 18.80 1.65
CA TRP A 356 -4.49 17.61 1.61
C TRP A 356 -4.65 17.11 0.19
N VAL A 357 -4.51 15.80 -0.01
CA VAL A 357 -4.82 15.17 -1.29
C VAL A 357 -6.32 15.26 -1.54
N ALA A 358 -6.72 16.17 -2.43
CA ALA A 358 -8.13 16.44 -2.69
C ALA A 358 -8.79 15.18 -3.25
N ASN A 359 -9.88 14.74 -2.60
CA ASN A 359 -10.52 13.47 -2.93
C ASN A 359 -12.03 13.48 -2.65
N SER A 360 -12.73 12.51 -3.25
CA SER A 360 -14.10 12.14 -2.87
C SER A 360 -14.25 10.62 -2.79
N SER A 361 -14.90 10.12 -1.72
CA SER A 361 -15.11 8.68 -1.52
C SER A 361 -13.84 7.83 -1.71
N ASP A 362 -12.73 8.27 -1.11
CA ASP A 362 -11.37 7.70 -1.22
C ASP A 362 -10.69 7.80 -2.60
N LYS A 363 -11.29 8.49 -3.59
CA LYS A 363 -10.71 8.66 -4.92
C LYS A 363 -10.03 10.03 -5.04
N PRO A 364 -8.69 10.09 -5.28
CA PRO A 364 -8.00 11.35 -5.44
C PRO A 364 -8.41 12.04 -6.76
N PHE A 365 -8.49 13.37 -6.72
CA PHE A 365 -8.72 14.22 -7.89
C PHE A 365 -7.42 14.59 -8.61
N GLY A 366 -6.26 14.40 -7.98
CA GLY A 366 -4.95 14.66 -8.58
C GLY A 366 -4.37 16.04 -8.29
N TYR A 367 -4.81 16.71 -7.23
CA TYR A 367 -4.20 17.96 -6.77
C TYR A 367 -4.25 18.06 -5.25
N LEU A 368 -3.45 18.95 -4.68
CA LEU A 368 -3.52 19.31 -3.27
C LEU A 368 -4.56 20.41 -3.04
N GLY A 369 -5.50 20.16 -2.14
CA GLY A 369 -6.25 21.19 -1.45
C GLY A 369 -5.61 21.53 -0.11
N TYR A 370 -6.33 22.30 0.69
CA TYR A 370 -5.92 22.66 2.05
C TYR A 370 -7.03 22.28 3.02
N LYS A 371 -6.66 21.83 4.22
CA LYS A 371 -7.60 21.52 5.30
C LYS A 371 -7.00 21.86 6.66
N GLY A 372 -7.87 21.95 7.66
CA GLY A 372 -7.45 22.02 9.05
C GLY A 372 -6.69 20.77 9.49
N ILE A 373 -5.87 20.94 10.51
CA ILE A 373 -4.98 19.91 11.05
C ILE A 373 -5.55 19.47 12.40
N GLU A 374 -5.61 18.15 12.58
CA GLU A 374 -6.00 17.52 13.84
C GLU A 374 -4.88 16.53 14.18
N GLY A 375 -4.13 16.86 15.22
CA GLY A 375 -3.04 16.06 15.80
C GLY A 375 -3.55 14.98 16.75
N ASP A 376 -2.63 14.33 17.46
CA ASP A 376 -2.95 13.34 18.48
C ASP A 376 -2.30 13.67 19.84
N ASP A 377 -1.94 12.66 20.64
CA ASP A 377 -1.29 12.88 21.94
C ASP A 377 0.25 12.83 21.85
N LEU A 378 0.80 12.61 20.65
CA LEU A 378 2.25 12.60 20.38
C LEU A 378 2.78 14.02 20.13
N ASP A 379 4.10 14.18 20.17
CA ASP A 379 4.73 15.44 19.80
C ASP A 379 4.52 15.71 18.29
N ASP A 380 3.87 16.80 17.90
CA ASP A 380 3.60 17.07 16.50
C ASP A 380 4.48 18.19 15.93
N ILE A 381 5.08 17.94 14.78
CA ILE A 381 5.67 18.98 13.93
C ILE A 381 4.62 19.36 12.89
N VAL A 382 4.21 20.62 12.89
CA VAL A 382 3.17 21.13 12.01
C VAL A 382 3.72 22.24 11.12
N TYR A 383 3.48 22.11 9.81
CA TYR A 383 3.80 23.15 8.85
C TYR A 383 2.53 23.65 8.14
N ILE A 384 2.25 24.94 8.28
CA ILE A 384 1.09 25.58 7.70
C ILE A 384 1.52 26.49 6.54
N SER A 385 1.02 26.22 5.34
CA SER A 385 1.27 27.04 4.17
C SER A 385 0.48 28.37 4.24
N GLY A 386 1.08 29.46 3.79
CA GLY A 386 0.50 30.81 3.90
C GLY A 386 -0.67 31.11 2.94
N ASP A 387 -1.16 30.11 2.19
CA ASP A 387 -1.93 30.35 0.96
C ASP A 387 -3.46 30.47 1.16
N ARG A 388 -3.99 30.26 2.37
CA ARG A 388 -5.45 30.25 2.66
C ARG A 388 -5.85 31.12 3.85
N GLN A 389 -7.15 31.35 4.04
CA GLN A 389 -7.71 32.03 5.21
C GLN A 389 -8.40 31.01 6.13
N ASP A 390 -8.29 31.24 7.44
CA ASP A 390 -9.07 30.64 8.52
C ASP A 390 -8.93 29.12 8.68
N LEU A 391 -7.69 28.62 8.73
CA LEU A 391 -7.44 27.22 9.10
C LEU A 391 -7.67 26.99 10.60
N GLN A 392 -8.26 25.84 10.93
CA GLN A 392 -8.33 25.32 12.29
C GLN A 392 -7.21 24.29 12.47
N VAL A 393 -6.33 24.53 13.43
CA VAL A 393 -5.20 23.67 13.76
C VAL A 393 -5.30 23.30 15.22
N ASN A 394 -5.60 22.03 15.51
CA ASN A 394 -5.59 21.48 16.85
C ASN A 394 -4.52 20.40 16.88
N VAL A 395 -3.44 20.59 17.64
CA VAL A 395 -2.34 19.62 17.69
C VAL A 395 -2.46 18.62 18.83
N GLY A 396 -3.47 18.77 19.69
CA GLY A 396 -3.65 17.88 20.83
C GLY A 396 -2.59 18.09 21.90
N ASN A 397 -2.24 17.03 22.63
CA ASN A 397 -1.25 17.08 23.71
C ASN A 397 0.17 16.88 23.15
N GLY A 398 1.16 16.72 24.02
CA GLY A 398 2.57 16.54 23.61
C GLY A 398 3.29 17.87 23.45
N ASN A 399 4.61 17.83 23.23
CA ASN A 399 5.41 19.03 23.00
C ASN A 399 5.43 19.32 21.50
N ASN A 400 4.54 20.20 21.05
CA ASN A 400 4.32 20.43 19.63
C ASN A 400 5.17 21.59 19.12
N ILE A 401 5.53 21.53 17.84
CA ILE A 401 6.22 22.60 17.15
C ILE A 401 5.42 22.99 15.91
N ILE A 402 4.86 24.19 15.93
CA ILE A 402 4.02 24.72 14.86
C ILE A 402 4.75 25.83 14.14
N TYR A 403 4.90 25.67 12.83
CA TYR A 403 5.40 26.70 11.92
C TYR A 403 4.29 27.17 11.00
N GLY A 404 4.02 28.46 11.06
CA GLY A 404 3.12 29.14 10.14
C GLY A 404 1.98 29.87 10.83
N GLY A 405 1.38 30.71 10.02
CA GLY A 405 0.12 31.41 10.23
C GLY A 405 -0.31 31.86 8.84
N CYS A 406 -1.58 31.62 8.52
CA CYS A 406 -2.05 31.72 7.14
C CYS A 406 -2.33 33.18 6.79
N ARG A 407 -3.42 33.47 6.06
CA ARG A 407 -4.03 34.80 6.07
C ARG A 407 -5.01 34.95 7.26
N GLY A 408 -4.70 34.25 8.37
CA GLY A 408 -5.50 34.06 9.60
C GLY A 408 -5.73 32.59 9.92
N SER A 409 -5.48 32.16 11.15
CA SER A 409 -5.68 30.78 11.62
C SER A 409 -6.09 30.73 13.09
N THR A 410 -6.77 29.67 13.50
CA THR A 410 -6.95 29.33 14.91
C THR A 410 -6.01 28.17 15.22
N ILE A 411 -4.99 28.42 16.04
CA ILE A 411 -4.01 27.44 16.48
C ILE A 411 -4.31 27.11 17.94
N SER A 412 -4.58 25.84 18.23
CA SER A 412 -4.84 25.37 19.58
C SER A 412 -3.93 24.20 19.92
N CYS A 413 -3.17 24.37 21.00
CA CYS A 413 -2.37 23.32 21.63
C CYS A 413 -3.04 22.88 22.93
N GLY A 414 -2.82 21.63 23.32
CA GLY A 414 -3.35 20.99 24.52
C GLY A 414 -2.40 21.13 25.71
N ASP A 415 -2.14 20.01 26.38
CA ASP A 415 -1.13 19.95 27.43
C ASP A 415 0.25 19.64 26.82
N GLY A 416 1.28 20.44 27.14
CA GLY A 416 2.62 20.26 26.58
C GLY A 416 3.52 21.47 26.75
N ASN A 417 4.78 21.37 26.34
CA ASN A 417 5.61 22.56 26.15
C ASN A 417 5.68 22.86 24.65
N ASP A 418 4.78 23.72 24.18
CA ASP A 418 4.61 23.97 22.76
C ASP A 418 5.44 25.15 22.26
N VAL A 419 5.88 25.07 21.00
CA VAL A 419 6.65 26.09 20.31
C VAL A 419 5.87 26.53 19.07
N ILE A 420 5.43 27.78 19.04
CA ILE A 420 4.53 28.31 18.02
C ILE A 420 5.19 29.48 17.30
N TYR A 421 5.54 29.29 16.03
CA TYR A 421 6.01 30.34 15.14
C TYR A 421 4.88 30.77 14.21
N SER A 422 4.15 31.81 14.62
CA SER A 422 2.93 32.22 13.90
C SER A 422 3.21 32.93 12.57
N PHE A 423 4.39 33.51 12.37
CA PHE A 423 4.78 34.20 11.13
C PHE A 423 3.73 35.16 10.55
N GLU A 424 3.07 34.80 9.44
CA GLU A 424 2.09 35.65 8.75
C GLU A 424 0.66 35.38 9.26
N GLY A 425 -0.32 36.19 8.85
CA GLY A 425 -1.73 35.97 9.20
C GLY A 425 -2.30 36.66 10.42
N ASN A 426 -3.63 36.78 10.38
CA ASN A 426 -4.42 37.25 11.50
C ASN A 426 -4.77 36.11 12.46
N ASP A 427 -3.77 35.64 13.22
CA ASP A 427 -3.92 34.39 13.97
C ASP A 427 -4.54 34.60 15.35
N VAL A 428 -5.28 33.58 15.78
CA VAL A 428 -5.73 33.40 17.15
C VAL A 428 -5.04 32.16 17.69
N ILE A 429 -4.26 32.33 18.75
CA ILE A 429 -3.35 31.31 19.27
C ILE A 429 -3.77 30.97 20.69
N PHE A 430 -3.98 29.67 20.95
CA PHE A 430 -4.20 29.09 22.26
C PHE A 430 -3.03 28.15 22.55
N PRO A 431 -2.00 28.59 23.28
CA PRO A 431 -0.83 27.75 23.57
C PRO A 431 -1.10 26.60 24.55
N GLY A 432 -2.27 26.57 25.20
CA GLY A 432 -2.64 25.48 26.10
C GLY A 432 -1.98 25.56 27.49
N ASN A 433 -1.80 24.41 28.14
CA ASN A 433 -1.12 24.30 29.45
C ASN A 433 0.34 23.87 29.26
N GLY A 434 1.21 24.25 30.21
CA GLY A 434 2.62 23.86 30.25
C GLY A 434 3.55 25.06 30.12
N ASN A 435 4.73 24.90 29.53
CA ASN A 435 5.65 26.02 29.29
C ASN A 435 5.75 26.30 27.79
N ASN A 436 5.00 27.28 27.32
CA ASN A 436 4.89 27.52 25.89
C ASN A 436 5.75 28.69 25.42
N PHE A 437 6.17 28.63 24.18
CA PHE A 437 6.89 29.68 23.49
C PHE A 437 6.10 30.10 22.25
N VAL A 438 5.80 31.38 22.13
CA VAL A 438 5.08 31.96 20.99
C VAL A 438 5.92 33.07 20.37
N ASP A 439 6.31 32.88 19.12
CA ASP A 439 6.96 33.91 18.31
C ASP A 439 5.93 34.55 17.37
N LEU A 440 5.69 35.84 17.57
CA LEU A 440 4.79 36.67 16.77
C LEU A 440 5.52 37.43 15.65
N LYS A 441 6.80 37.13 15.40
CA LYS A 441 7.58 37.74 14.33
C LYS A 441 6.86 37.63 12.99
N GLY A 442 6.68 38.75 12.32
CA GLY A 442 6.00 38.79 11.03
C GLY A 442 5.76 40.21 10.56
N TYR A 443 4.94 40.34 9.51
CA TYR A 443 4.44 41.65 9.10
C TYR A 443 3.56 42.26 10.21
N PRO A 444 3.47 43.60 10.31
CA PRO A 444 2.58 44.28 11.23
C PRO A 444 1.10 44.00 10.88
N ILE A 445 0.57 42.91 11.42
CA ILE A 445 -0.77 42.37 11.17
C ILE A 445 -1.38 41.89 12.48
N TRP A 446 -2.71 41.85 12.53
CA TRP A 446 -3.38 41.67 13.80
C TRP A 446 -3.23 40.24 14.31
N LYS A 447 -2.77 40.00 15.53
CA LYS A 447 -2.72 38.64 16.12
C LYS A 447 -3.24 38.67 17.54
N LYS A 448 -3.77 37.54 18.02
CA LYS A 448 -4.22 37.41 19.40
C LYS A 448 -3.77 36.12 20.06
N VAL A 449 -3.16 36.23 21.24
CA VAL A 449 -2.77 35.08 22.06
C VAL A 449 -3.70 34.96 23.27
N TYR A 450 -4.36 33.82 23.41
CA TYR A 450 -5.20 33.46 24.55
C TYR A 450 -4.45 32.52 25.48
N ILE A 451 -4.07 33.04 26.64
CA ILE A 451 -3.25 32.34 27.61
C ILE A 451 -4.18 31.74 28.66
N THR A 452 -4.57 30.49 28.42
CA THR A 452 -5.53 29.74 29.28
C THR A 452 -4.84 28.81 30.27
N ASN A 453 -3.51 28.84 30.35
CA ASN A 453 -2.71 28.00 31.21
C ASN A 453 -3.11 28.18 32.69
N SER A 454 -3.69 27.12 33.25
CA SER A 454 -4.28 27.11 34.59
C SER A 454 -3.38 26.47 35.64
N THR A 455 -2.14 26.13 35.26
CA THR A 455 -1.18 25.41 36.10
C THR A 455 0.09 26.23 36.32
N PHE A 456 0.96 25.78 37.24
CA PHE A 456 2.28 26.39 37.40
C PHE A 456 3.13 26.12 36.15
N GLY A 457 3.62 27.18 35.52
CA GLY A 457 4.39 27.11 34.28
C GLY A 457 4.94 28.47 33.88
N THR A 458 5.51 28.56 32.68
CA THR A 458 5.94 29.81 32.07
C THR A 458 5.59 29.85 30.59
N ASP A 459 4.72 30.78 30.22
CA ASP A 459 4.46 31.11 28.82
C ASP A 459 5.28 32.33 28.42
N ARG A 460 5.98 32.24 27.28
CA ARG A 460 6.82 33.31 26.76
C ARG A 460 6.34 33.72 25.36
N ILE A 461 6.01 34.99 25.20
CA ILE A 461 5.58 35.60 23.95
C ILE A 461 6.64 36.61 23.54
N ILE A 462 7.16 36.50 22.32
CA ILE A 462 8.19 37.42 21.81
C ILE A 462 7.75 38.09 20.51
N ASN A 463 8.47 39.16 20.15
CA ASN A 463 8.15 40.00 18.99
C ASN A 463 6.71 40.54 19.06
N PHE A 464 6.28 40.89 20.28
CA PHE A 464 4.98 41.47 20.52
C PHE A 464 4.98 42.94 20.08
N ASP A 465 4.06 43.34 19.20
CA ASP A 465 3.86 44.74 18.83
C ASP A 465 2.48 45.16 19.35
N PRO A 466 2.38 46.01 20.40
CA PRO A 466 1.10 46.38 21.00
C PRO A 466 0.16 47.14 20.04
N VAL A 467 0.63 47.59 18.88
CA VAL A 467 -0.22 48.21 17.85
C VAL A 467 -1.02 47.16 17.09
N TYR A 468 -0.44 45.97 16.89
CA TYR A 468 -1.02 44.92 16.05
C TYR A 468 -1.43 43.68 16.84
N HIS A 469 -0.72 43.36 17.91
CA HIS A 469 -0.94 42.16 18.69
C HIS A 469 -1.76 42.46 19.94
N ASP A 470 -2.62 41.51 20.28
CA ASP A 470 -3.44 41.50 21.48
C ASP A 470 -3.15 40.21 22.26
N TYR A 471 -3.40 40.23 23.56
CA TYR A 471 -3.34 39.03 24.37
C TYR A 471 -4.45 39.06 25.42
N ASP A 472 -4.98 37.88 25.74
CA ASP A 472 -6.01 37.71 26.75
C ASP A 472 -5.61 36.58 27.70
N TYR A 473 -5.89 36.77 28.97
CA TYR A 473 -5.57 35.84 30.06
C TYR A 473 -6.80 35.75 30.97
N PRO A 474 -7.83 34.98 30.56
CA PRO A 474 -9.15 35.02 31.17
C PRO A 474 -9.20 34.53 32.62
N LEU A 475 -8.13 33.91 33.11
CA LEU A 475 -8.00 33.42 34.48
C LEU A 475 -7.66 34.51 35.51
N GLY A 476 -7.39 35.75 35.08
CA GLY A 476 -6.98 36.83 35.97
C GLY A 476 -5.51 36.74 36.42
N TYR A 477 -5.06 37.73 37.19
CA TYR A 477 -3.66 37.86 37.61
C TYR A 477 -3.49 38.35 39.05
N LEU A 478 -2.41 37.87 39.69
CA LEU A 478 -1.97 38.28 41.03
C LEU A 478 -1.06 39.51 40.98
N SER A 479 -0.15 39.56 40.00
CA SER A 479 0.76 40.70 39.80
C SER A 479 1.17 40.85 38.34
N ALA A 480 1.43 42.09 37.93
CA ALA A 480 2.00 42.43 36.63
C ALA A 480 3.11 43.47 36.85
N VAL A 481 4.26 43.27 36.20
CA VAL A 481 5.45 44.12 36.32
C VAL A 481 5.97 44.39 34.92
N GLU A 482 6.15 45.67 34.60
CA GLU A 482 6.73 46.15 33.34
C GLU A 482 8.16 46.63 33.60
N GLU A 483 9.14 46.05 32.90
CA GLU A 483 10.56 46.40 32.97
C GLU A 483 11.13 46.56 31.56
N GLY A 484 11.21 47.80 31.08
CA GLY A 484 11.65 48.09 29.71
C GLY A 484 10.63 47.63 28.68
N ASN A 485 11.05 46.83 27.71
CA ASN A 485 10.20 46.20 26.70
C ASN A 485 9.67 44.83 27.15
N VAL A 486 9.78 44.49 28.44
CA VAL A 486 9.34 43.19 28.97
C VAL A 486 8.24 43.38 29.99
N THR A 487 7.12 42.69 29.77
CA THR A 487 6.01 42.60 30.72
C THR A 487 5.97 41.20 31.32
N THR A 488 6.01 41.10 32.65
CA THR A 488 5.87 39.84 33.38
C THR A 488 4.57 39.82 34.18
N ILE A 489 3.71 38.83 33.95
CA ILE A 489 2.42 38.65 34.65
C ILE A 489 2.45 37.32 35.40
N ILE A 490 1.99 37.32 36.66
CA ILE A 490 1.74 36.11 37.44
C ILE A 490 0.23 35.92 37.52
N THR A 491 -0.29 34.82 36.96
CA THR A 491 -1.73 34.54 36.92
C THR A 491 -2.25 34.07 38.28
N GLU A 492 -3.57 34.14 38.51
CA GLU A 492 -4.20 33.53 39.71
C GLU A 492 -3.98 32.01 39.81
N GLY A 493 -3.80 31.36 38.65
CA GLY A 493 -3.45 29.93 38.55
C GLY A 493 -1.98 29.61 38.79
N GLY A 494 -1.11 30.61 39.00
CA GLY A 494 0.31 30.43 39.26
C GLY A 494 1.21 30.35 38.02
N ASN A 495 0.67 30.56 36.82
CA ASN A 495 1.45 30.65 35.58
C ASN A 495 2.21 31.99 35.51
N LYS A 496 3.43 31.96 35.00
CA LYS A 496 4.23 33.16 34.70
C LYS A 496 4.17 33.46 33.21
N ILE A 497 3.61 34.59 32.82
CA ILE A 497 3.60 35.06 31.43
C ILE A 497 4.71 36.08 31.26
N ILE A 498 5.55 35.92 30.24
CA ILE A 498 6.60 36.87 29.85
C ILE A 498 6.29 37.35 28.44
N ILE A 499 6.09 38.65 28.25
CA ILE A 499 5.82 39.27 26.96
C ILE A 499 6.99 40.20 26.64
N GLU A 500 7.67 39.96 25.53
CA GLU A 500 8.78 40.77 25.03
C GLU A 500 8.33 41.56 23.81
N GLU A 501 8.24 42.87 23.98
CA GLU A 501 7.85 43.79 22.93
C GLU A 501 9.00 44.06 21.96
N VAL A 502 8.65 44.32 20.69
CA VAL A 502 9.61 44.84 19.70
C VAL A 502 10.14 46.21 20.13
N GLU A 503 11.44 46.46 19.91
CA GLU A 503 12.09 47.75 20.23
C GLU A 503 11.67 48.91 19.32
#